data_AF-A0A7V7NX50-F1
#
_entry.id   AF-A0A7V7NX50-F1
#
_cell.length_a   1.000
_cell.length_b   1.000
_cell.length_c   1.000
_cell.angle_alpha   90.00
_cell.angle_beta   90.00
_cell.angle_gamma   90.00
#
_symmetry.space_group_name_H-M   'P 1'
#
loop_
_entity.id
_entity.type
_entity.pdbx_description
1 polymer ?
#
loop_
_entity_poly.entity_id
_entity_poly.type
_entity_poly.pdbx_seq_one_letter_code
_entity_poly.pdbx_strand_id
1 'polypeptide(L)'
;MKIDCKAHRCPNAMTISRLAIEKSILSGNTSIEIHSIEPMLLSHIKALLNQLGIESYKLEVKKGLITESMLNHWRGLPEAFDDDDFEMCKYQQQIKITF
;
A
#
# COMPACT_ATOMS: atom_id res chain seq x y z
N MET A 1 -9.30 7.29 -4.74
CA MET A 1 -9.30 5.81 -4.90
C MET A 1 -8.70 5.17 -3.64
N LYS A 2 -9.15 4.00 -3.21
CA LYS A 2 -8.57 3.28 -2.07
C LYS A 2 -8.13 1.87 -2.49
N ILE A 3 -6.96 1.46 -2.07
CA ILE A 3 -6.36 0.15 -2.32
C ILE A 3 -5.97 -0.48 -1.00
N ASP A 4 -6.29 -1.75 -0.86
CA ASP A 4 -5.95 -2.54 0.29
C ASP A 4 -4.92 -3.62 -0.10
N CYS A 5 -3.75 -3.52 0.50
CA CYS A 5 -2.63 -4.45 0.37
C CYS A 5 -2.19 -4.96 1.76
N LYS A 6 -3.10 -5.01 2.73
CA LYS A 6 -2.80 -5.48 4.09
C LYS A 6 -2.55 -6.99 4.17
N ALA A 7 -3.00 -7.76 3.17
CA ALA A 7 -2.81 -9.21 3.09
C ALA A 7 -1.81 -9.60 1.98
N HIS A 8 -0.99 -8.65 1.53
CA HIS A 8 -0.02 -8.87 0.46
C HIS A 8 1.33 -8.28 0.88
N ARG A 9 2.41 -9.02 0.68
CA ARG A 9 3.78 -8.50 0.74
C ARG A 9 4.40 -8.39 -0.64
N CYS A 10 5.69 -8.06 -0.67
CA CYS A 10 6.48 -8.15 -1.89
C CYS A 10 6.41 -9.56 -2.51
N PRO A 11 6.26 -9.67 -3.85
CA PRO A 11 6.18 -8.56 -4.82
C PRO A 11 4.75 -8.02 -5.04
N ASN A 12 3.72 -8.71 -4.55
CA ASN A 12 2.31 -8.43 -4.86
C ASN A 12 1.86 -7.02 -4.45
N ALA A 13 2.17 -6.59 -3.22
CA ALA A 13 1.82 -5.25 -2.74
C ALA A 13 2.38 -4.14 -3.63
N MET A 14 3.60 -4.33 -4.16
CA MET A 14 4.23 -3.38 -5.07
C MET A 14 3.49 -3.32 -6.40
N THR A 15 3.21 -4.46 -7.01
CA THR A 15 2.54 -4.55 -8.31
C THR A 15 1.14 -3.96 -8.26
N ILE A 16 0.35 -4.31 -7.24
CA ILE A 16 -1.01 -3.79 -7.06
C ILE A 16 -0.98 -2.27 -6.88
N SER A 17 -0.09 -1.78 -6.01
CA SER A 17 0.05 -0.34 -5.74
C SER A 17 0.47 0.43 -7.00
N ARG A 18 1.44 -0.10 -7.76
CA ARG A 18 1.90 0.50 -9.00
C ARG A 18 0.77 0.67 -10.01
N LEU A 19 0.07 -0.43 -10.32
CA LEU A 19 -1.02 -0.42 -11.29
C LEU A 19 -2.13 0.56 -10.88
N ALA A 20 -2.44 0.62 -9.58
CA ALA A 20 -3.45 1.52 -9.05
C ALA A 20 -3.05 3.01 -9.12
N ILE A 21 -1.78 3.32 -8.88
CA ILE A 21 -1.22 4.67 -9.02
C ILE A 21 -1.26 5.10 -10.48
N GLU A 22 -0.72 4.29 -11.39
CA GLU A 22 -0.71 4.57 -12.83
C GLU A 22 -2.15 4.78 -13.35
N LYS A 23 -3.08 3.90 -12.98
CA LYS A 23 -4.49 4.05 -13.33
C LYS A 23 -5.12 5.32 -12.75
N SER A 24 -4.80 5.69 -11.51
CA SER A 24 -5.33 6.89 -10.87
C SER A 24 -4.89 8.15 -11.60
N ILE A 25 -3.62 8.24 -11.99
CA ILE A 25 -3.09 9.35 -12.78
C ILE A 25 -3.80 9.43 -14.13
N LEU A 26 -3.87 8.30 -14.87
CA LEU A 26 -4.54 8.25 -16.17
C LEU A 26 -6.03 8.61 -16.11
N SER A 27 -6.68 8.30 -14.99
CA SER A 27 -8.10 8.60 -14.78
C SER A 27 -8.36 10.02 -14.24
N GLY A 28 -7.31 10.82 -14.02
CA GLY A 28 -7.43 12.17 -13.46
C GLY A 28 -7.90 12.21 -11.99
N ASN A 29 -7.66 11.14 -11.23
CA ASN A 29 -7.98 11.13 -9.80
C ASN A 29 -7.08 12.11 -9.06
N THR A 30 -7.65 12.93 -8.17
CA THR A 30 -6.90 13.87 -7.34
C THR A 30 -6.12 13.18 -6.21
N SER A 31 -6.53 11.98 -5.81
CA SER A 31 -5.82 11.22 -4.77
C SER A 31 -6.06 9.72 -4.81
N ILE A 32 -5.07 9.00 -4.28
CA ILE A 32 -5.12 7.57 -4.00
C ILE A 32 -4.61 7.29 -2.59
N GLU A 33 -5.27 6.36 -1.90
CA GLU A 33 -4.89 5.89 -0.58
C GLU A 33 -4.58 4.39 -0.63
N ILE A 34 -3.43 3.99 -0.09
CA ILE A 34 -2.94 2.61 -0.12
C ILE A 34 -2.70 2.17 1.33
N HIS A 35 -3.35 1.08 1.73
CA HIS A 35 -3.17 0.44 3.04
C HIS A 35 -2.27 -0.76 2.86
N SER A 36 -1.21 -0.91 3.64
CA SER A 36 -0.29 -2.05 3.48
C SER A 36 0.48 -2.40 4.75
N ILE A 37 0.86 -3.67 4.85
CA ILE A 37 1.81 -4.19 5.84
C ILE A 37 3.24 -4.25 5.30
N GLU A 38 3.45 -4.02 4.01
CA GLU A 38 4.75 -4.11 3.34
C GLU A 38 5.63 -2.91 3.74
N PRO A 39 6.71 -3.08 4.52
CA PRO A 39 7.49 -1.97 5.05
C PRO A 39 8.14 -1.11 3.97
N MET A 40 8.56 -1.70 2.85
CA MET A 40 9.28 -0.99 1.80
C MET A 40 8.38 -0.26 0.81
N LEU A 41 7.06 -0.43 0.91
CA LEU A 41 6.11 0.07 -0.11
C LEU A 41 6.22 1.58 -0.34
N LEU A 42 6.36 2.37 0.72
CA LEU A 42 6.52 3.83 0.61
C LEU A 42 7.73 4.22 -0.25
N SER A 43 8.85 3.51 -0.11
CA SER A 43 10.06 3.76 -0.90
C SER A 43 9.83 3.43 -2.37
N HIS A 44 9.13 2.33 -2.67
CA HIS A 44 8.76 1.95 -4.03
C HIS A 44 7.79 2.96 -4.67
N ILE A 45 6.81 3.46 -3.90
CA ILE A 45 5.89 4.49 -4.37
C ILE A 45 6.66 5.76 -4.75
N LYS A 46 7.58 6.23 -3.91
CA LYS A 46 8.41 7.41 -4.22
C LYS A 46 9.25 7.22 -5.48
N ALA A 47 9.89 6.05 -5.62
CA ALA A 47 10.67 5.72 -6.80
C ALA A 47 9.80 5.71 -8.07
N LEU A 48 8.59 5.16 -8.00
CA LEU A 48 7.63 5.16 -9.10
C LEU A 48 7.21 6.58 -9.50
N LEU A 49 6.81 7.43 -8.53
CA LEU A 49 6.40 8.81 -8.82
C LEU A 49 7.51 9.61 -9.51
N ASN A 50 8.76 9.44 -9.05
CA ASN A 50 9.93 10.03 -9.70
C ASN A 50 10.13 9.49 -11.12
N GLN A 51 10.00 8.17 -11.32
CA GLN A 51 10.10 7.55 -12.64
C GLN A 51 9.03 8.07 -13.62
N LEU A 52 7.82 8.34 -13.12
CA LEU A 52 6.72 8.88 -13.91
C LEU A 52 6.82 10.40 -14.16
N GLY A 53 7.85 11.07 -13.63
CA GLY A 53 8.01 12.52 -13.77
C GLY A 53 6.96 13.34 -13.02
N ILE A 54 6.34 12.78 -11.98
CA ILE A 54 5.36 13.48 -11.16
C ILE A 54 6.11 14.33 -10.12
N GLU A 55 6.27 15.62 -10.41
CA GLU A 55 7.04 16.54 -9.56
C GLU A 55 6.20 17.18 -8.44
N SER A 56 4.90 17.36 -8.67
CA SER A 56 3.98 17.92 -7.68
C SER A 56 3.10 16.81 -7.12
N TYR A 57 3.39 16.39 -5.88
CA TYR A 57 2.50 15.52 -5.12
C TYR A 57 2.66 15.78 -3.61
N LYS A 58 1.62 15.48 -2.84
CA LYS A 58 1.67 15.44 -1.38
C LYS A 58 1.56 14.01 -0.90
N LEU A 59 2.48 13.60 -0.01
CA LEU A 59 2.41 12.34 0.71
C LEU A 59 1.97 12.55 2.15
N GLU A 60 0.96 11.81 2.57
CA GLU A 60 0.57 11.68 3.98
C GLU A 60 0.68 10.21 4.38
N VAL A 61 1.45 9.93 5.44
CA VAL A 61 1.70 8.56 5.90
C VAL A 61 1.28 8.43 7.35
N LYS A 62 0.35 7.52 7.62
CA LYS A 62 -0.03 7.13 8.97
C LYS A 62 0.46 5.72 9.23
N LYS A 63 1.27 5.54 10.27
CA LYS A 63 1.72 4.22 10.73
C LYS A 63 0.94 3.82 11.97
N GLY A 64 0.60 2.54 12.06
CA GLY A 64 -0.08 1.97 13.23
C GLY A 64 0.51 0.61 13.58
N LEU A 65 0.55 0.29 14.87
CA LEU A 65 0.84 -1.07 15.30
C LEU A 65 -0.26 -2.01 14.81
N ILE A 66 0.15 -3.19 14.35
CA ILE A 66 -0.79 -4.26 14.03
C ILE A 66 -1.12 -4.98 15.34
N THR A 67 -2.39 -5.03 15.68
CA THR A 67 -2.85 -5.80 16.84
C THR A 67 -3.12 -7.25 16.46
N GLU A 68 -3.12 -8.15 17.44
CA GLU A 68 -3.46 -9.55 17.22
C GLU A 68 -4.86 -9.73 16.63
N SER A 69 -5.83 -8.93 17.08
CA SER A 69 -7.18 -8.92 16.50
C SER A 69 -7.19 -8.56 15.02
N MET A 70 -6.36 -7.59 14.61
CA MET A 70 -6.22 -7.22 13.20
C MET A 70 -5.59 -8.35 12.38
N LEU A 71 -4.53 -9.00 12.89
CA LEU A 71 -3.92 -10.15 12.22
C LEU A 71 -4.92 -11.29 12.03
N ASN A 72 -5.64 -11.66 13.08
CA ASN A 72 -6.63 -12.73 13.03
C ASN A 72 -7.76 -12.41 12.04
N HIS A 73 -8.19 -11.14 11.98
CA HIS A 73 -9.15 -10.71 10.99
C HIS A 73 -8.60 -10.82 9.57
N TRP A 74 -7.37 -10.35 9.32
CA TRP A 74 -6.77 -10.34 7.98
C TRP A 74 -6.47 -11.73 7.46
N ARG A 75 -6.02 -12.64 8.31
CA ARG A 75 -5.84 -14.08 7.98
C ARG A 75 -7.13 -14.76 7.54
N GLY A 76 -8.28 -14.28 8.03
CA GLY A 76 -9.60 -14.79 7.63
C GLY A 76 -10.14 -14.22 6.31
N LEU A 77 -9.42 -13.30 5.65
CA LEU A 77 -9.89 -12.70 4.41
C LEU A 77 -9.59 -13.58 3.20
N PRO A 78 -10.46 -13.60 2.17
CA PRO A 78 -10.23 -14.39 0.95
C PRO A 78 -8.96 -14.00 0.17
N GLU A 79 -8.47 -12.78 0.40
CA GLU A 79 -7.27 -12.22 -0.21
C GLU A 79 -5.97 -12.56 0.56
N ALA A 80 -6.07 -13.16 1.74
CA ALA A 80 -4.92 -13.70 2.45
C ALA A 80 -4.42 -14.95 1.72
N PHE A 81 -3.20 -14.85 1.19
CA PHE A 81 -2.62 -15.92 0.38
C PHE A 81 -1.78 -16.87 1.24
N ASP A 82 -0.95 -16.32 2.12
CA ASP A 82 -0.02 -17.08 2.96
C ASP A 82 0.07 -16.47 4.36
N ASP A 83 0.14 -17.31 5.40
CA ASP A 83 0.37 -16.86 6.77
C ASP A 83 1.76 -16.21 6.91
N ASP A 84 2.71 -16.61 6.05
CA ASP A 84 4.06 -16.06 5.97
C ASP A 84 4.06 -14.57 5.56
N ASP A 85 3.01 -14.09 4.89
CA ASP A 85 2.88 -12.66 4.56
C ASP A 85 2.75 -11.79 5.80
N PHE A 86 2.27 -12.34 6.92
CA PHE A 86 2.12 -11.63 8.18
C PHE A 86 3.31 -11.82 9.12
N GLU A 87 4.25 -12.71 8.78
CA GLU A 87 5.41 -12.99 9.63
C GLU A 87 6.30 -11.76 9.76
N MET A 88 6.66 -11.38 10.99
CA MET A 88 7.46 -10.19 11.31
C MET A 88 6.81 -8.83 10.97
N CYS A 89 5.54 -8.79 10.55
CA CYS A 89 4.80 -7.56 10.31
C CYS A 89 4.30 -6.94 11.63
N LYS A 90 5.04 -5.96 12.15
CA LYS A 90 4.68 -5.23 13.38
C LYS A 90 3.83 -3.98 13.13
N TYR A 91 3.93 -3.42 11.93
CA TYR A 91 3.33 -2.13 11.59
C TYR A 91 2.58 -2.22 10.27
N GLN A 92 1.44 -1.53 10.23
CA GLN A 92 0.76 -1.18 9.00
C GLN A 92 1.02 0.29 8.66
N GLN A 93 0.86 0.63 7.40
CA GLN A 93 0.90 1.98 6.90
C GLN A 93 -0.27 2.30 5.99
N GLN A 94 -0.81 3.50 6.15
CA GLN A 94 -1.76 4.12 5.24
C GLN A 94 -1.03 5.26 4.53
N ILE A 95 -0.87 5.14 3.22
CA ILE A 95 -0.14 6.07 2.38
C ILE A 95 -1.15 6.75 1.48
N LYS A 96 -1.37 8.05 1.69
CA LYS A 96 -2.19 8.88 0.80
C LYS A 96 -1.28 9.71 -0.09
N ILE A 97 -1.53 9.63 -1.39
CA ILE A 97 -0.90 10.42 -2.44
C ILE A 97 -1.96 11.36 -2.99
N THR A 98 -1.67 12.65 -2.99
CA THR A 98 -2.48 13.68 -3.66
C THR A 98 -1.65 14.23 -4.81
N PHE A 99 -2.18 14.18 -6.04
CA PHE A 99 -1.54 14.68 -7.26
C PHE A 99 -1.88 16.14 -7.52
#